data_AF-A0A2A4T8U1-F1
#
_entry.id   AF-A0A2A4T8U1-F1
#
_cell.length_a   1.000
_cell.length_b   1.000
_cell.length_c   1.000
_cell.angle_alpha   90.00
_cell.angle_beta   90.00
_cell.angle_gamma   90.00
#
_symmetry.space_group_name_H-M   'P 1'
#
loop_
_entity.id
_entity.type
_entity.pdbx_description
1 polymer ?
#
loop_
_entity_poly.entity_id
_entity_poly.type
_entity_poly.pdbx_seq_one_letter_code
_entity_poly.pdbx_strand_id
1 'polypeptide(L)'
;MQKINALILTGVAVMVPTTASAVTLGNTINTFSGIINGIIPIILALAVLYFFWGLANYILKSDDSEGRSKAINTMFMGIIAIFVMVSIWGIIRILQETFEVTGSSPIIPKEIRR
;
A
#
# COMPACT_ATOMS: atom_id res chain seq x y z
N MET A 1 40.78 -19.48 -14.79
CA MET A 1 39.33 -19.19 -14.68
C MET A 1 38.88 -18.67 -13.29
N GLN A 2 39.78 -18.30 -12.36
CA GLN A 2 39.38 -17.83 -11.01
C GLN A 2 39.08 -16.32 -10.90
N LYS A 3 39.61 -15.50 -11.82
CA LYS A 3 39.54 -14.02 -11.73
C LYS A 3 38.18 -13.43 -12.16
N ILE A 4 37.38 -14.19 -12.92
CA ILE A 4 36.08 -13.72 -13.44
C ILE A 4 35.01 -13.78 -12.35
N ASN A 5 35.00 -14.83 -11.52
CA ASN A 5 34.05 -14.97 -10.40
C ASN A 5 34.27 -13.90 -9.31
N ALA A 6 35.51 -13.48 -9.09
CA ALA A 6 35.85 -12.44 -8.12
C ALA A 6 35.36 -11.04 -8.55
N LEU A 7 35.27 -10.78 -9.86
CA LEU A 7 34.80 -9.50 -10.43
C LEU A 7 33.28 -9.36 -10.36
N ILE A 8 32.56 -10.47 -10.48
CA ILE A 8 31.10 -10.52 -10.28
C ILE A 8 30.74 -10.35 -8.79
N LEU A 9 31.55 -10.93 -7.89
CA LEU A 9 31.30 -10.84 -6.45
C LEU A 9 31.53 -9.43 -5.89
N THR A 10 32.48 -8.68 -6.44
CA THR A 10 32.73 -7.27 -6.09
C THR A 10 31.68 -6.31 -6.67
N GLY A 11 31.14 -6.60 -7.87
CA GLY A 11 30.04 -5.82 -8.45
C GLY A 11 28.75 -5.88 -7.61
N VAL A 12 28.48 -7.01 -6.96
CA VAL A 12 27.32 -7.18 -6.06
C VAL A 12 27.55 -6.52 -4.70
N ALA A 13 28.79 -6.48 -4.20
CA ALA A 13 29.12 -5.87 -2.92
C ALA A 13 28.95 -4.33 -2.88
N VAL A 14 29.08 -3.64 -4.03
CA VAL A 14 28.84 -2.19 -4.15
C VAL A 14 27.34 -1.84 -4.14
N MET A 15 26.47 -2.83 -4.40
CA MET A 15 25.01 -2.67 -4.33
C MET A 15 24.44 -2.94 -2.93
N VAL A 16 25.27 -3.35 -1.97
CA VAL A 16 24.85 -3.50 -0.57
C VAL A 16 24.99 -2.13 0.10
N PRO A 17 23.92 -1.52 0.62
CA PRO A 17 24.02 -0.25 1.33
C PRO A 17 24.91 -0.42 2.56
N THR A 18 26.12 0.16 2.56
CA THR A 18 27.06 0.13 3.70
C THR A 18 26.81 1.23 4.72
N THR A 19 25.64 1.87 4.68
CA THR A 19 25.28 2.92 5.64
C THR A 19 24.70 2.29 6.91
N ALA A 20 25.58 1.82 7.80
CA ALA A 20 25.26 1.68 9.21
C ALA A 20 25.23 3.07 9.86
N SER A 21 24.23 3.87 9.51
CA SER A 21 23.95 5.16 10.14
C SER A 21 22.92 4.94 11.23
N ALA A 22 23.09 5.56 12.40
CA ALA A 22 22.25 5.39 13.57
C ALA A 22 20.75 5.43 13.22
N VAL A 23 20.09 4.27 13.24
CA VAL A 23 18.66 4.13 12.99
C VAL A 23 17.93 4.60 14.24
N THR A 24 17.51 5.86 14.25
CA THR A 24 16.58 6.37 15.27
C THR A 24 15.20 5.75 15.05
N LEU A 25 14.45 5.48 16.13
CA LEU A 25 13.08 4.95 16.04
C LEU A 25 12.20 5.76 15.08
N GLY A 26 12.33 7.09 15.07
CA GLY A 26 11.64 7.97 14.13
C GLY A 26 11.98 7.71 12.66
N ASN A 27 13.24 7.41 12.34
CA ASN A 27 13.69 7.12 10.97
C ASN A 27 13.15 5.77 10.48
N THR A 28 13.09 4.77 11.37
CA THR A 28 12.49 3.46 11.05
C THR A 28 11.00 3.59 10.76
N ILE A 29 10.27 4.31 11.62
CA ILE A 29 8.82 4.50 11.48
C ILE A 29 8.53 5.27 10.19
N ASN A 30 9.24 6.36 9.92
CA ASN A 30 9.01 7.14 8.71
C ASN A 30 9.31 6.34 7.43
N THR A 31 10.38 5.54 7.43
CA THR A 31 10.70 4.68 6.29
C THR A 31 9.63 3.62 6.07
N PHE A 32 9.17 2.98 7.15
CA PHE A 32 8.13 1.96 7.10
C PHE A 32 6.78 2.53 6.66
N SER A 33 6.37 3.69 7.20
CA SER A 33 5.18 4.42 6.77
C SER A 33 5.25 4.82 5.30
N GLY A 34 6.42 5.26 4.82
CA GLY A 34 6.64 5.57 3.40
C GLY A 34 6.42 4.35 2.49
N ILE A 35 6.95 3.19 2.89
CA ILE A 35 6.76 1.92 2.15
C ILE A 35 5.29 1.51 2.14
N ILE A 36 4.61 1.51 3.29
CA ILE A 36 3.19 1.14 3.35
C ILE A 36 2.34 2.08 2.50
N ASN A 37 2.56 3.40 2.62
CA ASN A 37 1.81 4.38 1.85
C ASN A 37 2.01 4.22 0.34
N GLY A 38 3.18 3.75 -0.10
CA GLY A 38 3.44 3.41 -1.50
C GLY A 38 2.77 2.10 -1.96
N ILE A 39 2.63 1.11 -1.06
CA ILE A 39 2.02 -0.19 -1.40
C ILE A 39 0.50 -0.11 -1.52
N ILE A 40 -0.16 0.71 -0.70
CA ILE A 40 -1.63 0.87 -0.71
C ILE A 40 -2.19 1.14 -2.12
N PRO A 41 -1.71 2.14 -2.89
CA PRO A 41 -2.24 2.40 -4.24
C PRO A 41 -1.96 1.25 -5.22
N ILE A 42 -0.87 0.50 -5.04
CA ILE A 42 -0.55 -0.69 -5.85
C ILE A 42 -1.59 -1.78 -5.60
N ILE A 43 -1.91 -2.06 -4.33
CA ILE A 43 -2.93 -3.06 -3.98
C ILE A 43 -4.30 -2.63 -4.50
N LEU A 44 -4.64 -1.34 -4.41
CA LEU A 44 -5.89 -0.83 -4.95
C LEU A 44 -5.98 -1.06 -6.48
N ALA A 45 -4.91 -0.77 -7.21
CA ALA A 45 -4.84 -1.03 -8.65
C ALA A 45 -5.03 -2.52 -8.97
N LEU A 46 -4.39 -3.41 -8.19
CA LEU A 46 -4.55 -4.87 -8.34
C LEU A 46 -5.98 -5.34 -8.01
N ALA A 47 -6.61 -4.77 -6.98
CA ALA A 47 -8.00 -5.09 -6.62
C ALA A 47 -8.98 -4.68 -7.72
N VAL A 48 -8.77 -3.50 -8.32
CA VAL A 48 -9.55 -3.04 -9.48
C VAL A 48 -9.33 -3.96 -10.68
N LEU A 49 -8.09 -4.37 -10.95
CA LEU A 49 -7.78 -5.30 -12.03
C LEU A 49 -8.46 -6.67 -11.82
N TYR A 50 -8.45 -7.18 -10.60
CA TYR A 50 -9.13 -8.43 -10.23
C TYR A 50 -10.66 -8.32 -10.38
N PHE A 51 -11.23 -7.16 -10.04
CA PHE A 51 -12.64 -6.87 -10.27
C PHE A 51 -12.99 -6.91 -11.76
N PHE A 52 -12.19 -6.25 -12.63
CA PHE A 52 -12.39 -6.30 -14.08
C PHE A 52 -12.21 -7.71 -14.65
N TRP A 53 -11.30 -8.51 -14.09
CA TRP A 53 -11.17 -9.92 -14.46
C TRP A 53 -12.45 -10.72 -14.14
N GLY A 54 -13.07 -10.47 -12.98
CA GLY A 54 -14.38 -11.03 -12.64
C GLY A 54 -15.47 -10.60 -13.63
N LEU A 55 -15.50 -9.32 -13.99
CA LEU A 55 -16.48 -8.77 -14.93
C LEU A 55 -16.31 -9.34 -16.35
N ALA A 56 -15.08 -9.45 -16.84
CA ALA A 56 -14.80 -10.06 -18.14
C ALA A 56 -15.26 -11.53 -18.17
N ASN A 57 -14.98 -12.30 -17.12
CA ASN A 57 -15.46 -13.68 -17.01
C ASN A 57 -16.99 -13.79 -16.91
N TYR A 58 -17.64 -12.81 -16.26
CA TYR A 58 -19.10 -12.77 -16.17
C TYR A 58 -19.73 -12.59 -17.55
N ILE A 59 -19.17 -11.72 -18.38
CA ILE A 59 -19.64 -11.47 -19.75
C ILE A 59 -19.37 -12.68 -20.65
N LEU A 60 -18.16 -13.26 -20.57
CA LEU A 60 -17.76 -14.38 -21.43
C LEU A 60 -18.49 -15.70 -21.13
N LYS A 61 -18.97 -15.88 -19.90
CA LYS A 61 -19.67 -17.09 -19.44
C LYS A 61 -21.17 -16.84 -19.23
N SER A 62 -21.76 -15.93 -20.00
CA SER A 62 -23.17 -15.54 -19.86
C SER A 62 -24.15 -16.69 -20.09
N ASP A 63 -23.78 -17.67 -20.92
CA ASP A 63 -24.64 -18.81 -21.29
C ASP A 63 -24.58 -19.98 -20.29
N ASP A 64 -23.63 -19.97 -19.34
CA ASP A 64 -23.49 -21.02 -18.33
C ASP A 64 -23.87 -20.49 -16.94
N SER A 65 -24.91 -21.08 -16.34
CA SER A 65 -25.43 -20.63 -15.04
C SER A 65 -24.41 -20.82 -13.90
N GLU A 66 -23.57 -21.85 -13.99
CA GLU A 66 -22.55 -22.15 -12.99
C GLU A 66 -21.34 -21.21 -13.13
N GLY A 67 -20.86 -21.02 -14.37
CA GLY A 67 -19.83 -20.04 -14.71
C GLY A 67 -20.19 -18.62 -14.32
N ARG A 68 -21.47 -18.23 -14.49
CA ARG A 68 -22.00 -16.92 -14.10
C ARG A 68 -21.95 -16.71 -12.59
N SER A 69 -22.40 -17.69 -11.81
CA SER A 69 -22.37 -17.63 -10.33
C SER A 69 -20.94 -17.45 -9.80
N LYS A 70 -19.98 -18.19 -10.38
CA LYS A 70 -18.56 -18.10 -10.02
C LYS A 70 -17.96 -16.73 -10.36
N ALA A 71 -18.32 -16.17 -11.50
CA ALA A 71 -17.87 -14.84 -11.91
C ALA A 71 -18.44 -13.73 -11.02
N ILE A 72 -19.72 -13.82 -10.63
CA ILE A 72 -20.35 -12.90 -9.66
C ILE A 72 -19.61 -12.96 -8.32
N ASN A 73 -19.31 -14.16 -7.81
CA ASN A 73 -18.58 -14.30 -6.54
C ASN A 73 -17.19 -13.64 -6.60
N THR A 74 -16.52 -13.74 -7.75
CA THR A 74 -15.22 -13.09 -7.99
C THR A 74 -15.33 -11.57 -8.00
N MET A 75 -16.34 -11.00 -8.67
CA MET A 75 -16.64 -9.57 -8.63
C MET A 75 -16.97 -9.09 -7.21
N PHE A 76 -17.77 -9.85 -6.47
CA PHE A 76 -18.17 -9.51 -5.11
C PHE A 76 -16.96 -9.43 -4.17
N MET A 77 -16.03 -10.39 -4.26
CA MET A 77 -14.76 -10.34 -3.52
C MET A 77 -13.92 -9.11 -3.89
N GLY A 78 -13.88 -8.75 -5.18
CA GLY A 78 -13.18 -7.53 -5.65
C GLY A 78 -13.81 -6.24 -5.10
N ILE A 79 -15.15 -6.13 -5.12
CA ILE A 79 -15.88 -4.98 -4.57
C ILE A 79 -15.63 -4.85 -3.08
N ILE A 80 -15.67 -5.94 -2.32
CA ILE A 80 -15.40 -5.91 -0.87
C ILE A 80 -13.99 -5.39 -0.59
N ALA A 81 -12.98 -5.86 -1.34
CA ALA A 81 -11.60 -5.41 -1.15
C ALA A 81 -11.46 -3.91 -1.38
N ILE A 82 -12.07 -3.38 -2.45
CA ILE A 82 -12.07 -1.94 -2.76
C ILE A 82 -12.84 -1.17 -1.69
N PHE A 83 -14.01 -1.67 -1.28
CA PHE A 83 -14.85 -1.03 -0.27
C PHE A 83 -14.12 -0.86 1.06
N VAL A 84 -13.43 -1.90 1.56
CA VAL A 84 -12.68 -1.82 2.82
C VAL A 84 -11.57 -0.76 2.72
N MET A 85 -10.83 -0.73 1.61
CA MET A 85 -9.76 0.25 1.40
C MET A 85 -10.27 1.70 1.43
N VAL A 86 -11.38 1.97 0.74
CA VAL A 86 -11.99 3.31 0.69
C VAL A 86 -12.65 3.67 2.02
N SER A 87 -13.31 2.71 2.67
CA SER A 87 -13.99 2.89 3.95
C SER A 87 -13.04 3.35 5.06
N ILE A 88 -11.84 2.74 5.15
CA ILE A 88 -10.82 3.13 6.13
C ILE A 88 -10.43 4.61 5.95
N TRP A 89 -10.19 5.06 4.73
CA TRP A 89 -9.87 6.47 4.45
C TRP A 89 -11.01 7.42 4.78
N GLY A 90 -12.26 7.03 4.48
CA GLY A 90 -13.45 7.79 4.82
C GLY A 90 -13.61 7.97 6.33
N ILE A 91 -13.45 6.88 7.09
CA ILE A 91 -13.52 6.90 8.55
C ILE A 91 -12.40 7.78 9.13
N ILE A 92 -11.16 7.59 8.69
CA ILE A 92 -10.01 8.41 9.14
C ILE A 92 -10.31 9.89 8.96
N ARG A 93 -10.86 10.28 7.81
CA ARG A 93 -11.17 11.68 7.52
C ARG A 93 -12.27 12.25 8.44
N ILE A 94 -13.34 11.48 8.66
CA ILE A 94 -14.41 11.88 9.60
C ILE A 94 -13.84 12.09 11.00
N LEU A 95 -12.97 11.19 11.46
CA LEU A 95 -12.31 11.32 12.76
C LEU A 95 -11.41 12.55 12.82
N GLN A 96 -10.61 12.82 11.78
CA GLN A 96 -9.76 14.02 11.72
C GLN A 96 -10.58 15.31 11.77
N GLU A 97 -11.71 15.37 11.07
CA GLU A 97 -12.62 16.51 11.07
C GLU A 97 -13.32 16.67 12.44
N THR A 98 -13.67 15.56 13.09
CA THR A 98 -14.35 15.58 14.40
C THR A 98 -13.43 16.04 15.53
N PHE A 99 -12.17 15.63 15.51
CA PHE A 99 -11.19 15.95 16.55
C PHE A 99 -10.28 17.13 16.19
N GLU A 100 -10.53 17.78 15.06
CA GLU A 100 -9.73 18.90 14.51
C GLU A 100 -8.23 18.58 14.35
N VAL A 101 -7.89 17.30 14.23
CA VAL A 101 -6.51 16.83 14.07
C VAL A 101 -6.15 16.89 12.57
N THR A 102 -5.84 18.09 12.10
CA THR A 102 -5.56 18.37 10.68
C THR A 102 -4.07 18.40 10.33
N GLY A 103 -3.17 18.17 11.30
CA GLY A 103 -1.73 18.21 11.05
C GLY A 103 -0.89 17.33 11.96
N SER A 104 0.28 16.94 11.46
CA SER A 104 1.35 16.24 12.21
C SER A 104 2.22 17.19 13.05
N SER A 105 1.85 18.47 13.10
CA SER A 105 2.59 19.49 13.85
C SER A 105 2.24 19.38 15.33
N PRO A 106 3.22 19.24 16.23
CA PRO A 106 2.95 19.30 17.66
C PRO A 106 2.27 20.63 17.98
N ILE A 107 1.20 20.59 18.76
CA ILE A 107 0.56 21.79 19.29
C ILE A 107 1.51 22.33 20.37
N ILE A 108 2.54 23.08 19.97
CA ILE A 108 3.46 23.71 20.91
C ILE A 108 2.73 24.92 21.52
N PRO A 109 2.48 24.93 22.83
CA PRO A 109 1.88 26.09 23.48
C PRO A 109 2.77 27.31 23.25
N LYS A 110 2.20 28.42 22.78
CA LYS A 110 2.95 29.68 22.69
C LYS A 110 3.35 30.13 24.10
N GLU A 111 4.62 30.45 24.29
CA GLU A 111 5.06 31.03 25.55
C GLU A 111 4.29 32.34 25.81
N ILE A 112 3.71 32.44 27.02
CA ILE A 112 3.03 33.65 27.48
C ILE A 112 4.13 34.70 27.71
N ARG A 113 4.42 35.49 26.67
CA ARG A 113 5.29 36.67 26.79
C ARG A 113 4.54 37.70 27.63
N ARG A 114 4.94 37.85 28.89
CA ARG A 114 4.53 38.97 29.75
C ARG A 114 5.26 40.25 29.35
#